data_AF-A0A223AZR8-F1
#
_entry.id   AF-A0A223AZR8-F1
#
_cell.length_a   1.000
_cell.length_b   1.000
_cell.length_c   1.000
_cell.angle_alpha   90.00
_cell.angle_beta   90.00
_cell.angle_gamma   90.00
#
_symmetry.space_group_name_H-M   'P 1'
#
loop_
_entity.id
_entity.type
_entity.pdbx_description
1 polymer ?
#
loop_
_entity_poly.entity_id
_entity_poly.type
_entity_poly.pdbx_seq_one_letter_code
_entity_poly.pdbx_strand_id
1 'polypeptide(L)'
;MTLEKKDNHKLLTFFGVFIAFIVVTFFLYMLARKNETSVYVPIVAVAIPLLAAIGANYMGKKSDEKKRDNQDSWSGNDEDLTKTKKSRFSKFRPLGANISYFGFILSLISTYLSIYLSEVLNLTKILQITYPNDSFLAIFIDVVKNIFKADWSRKYLIQYWLWATAFIIIMAIAVIFGQKNLEKIKRKEQEQREKNKNNNISKFN
;
A
#
# COMPACT_ATOMS: atom_id res chain seq x y z
N MET A 1 -6.36 -30.99 2.15
CA MET A 1 -5.96 -29.91 3.09
C MET A 1 -4.68 -29.27 2.56
N THR A 2 -4.80 -28.15 1.85
CA THR A 2 -3.66 -27.36 1.38
C THR A 2 -3.31 -26.34 2.45
N LEU A 3 -2.22 -26.60 3.16
CA LEU A 3 -1.62 -25.72 4.17
C LEU A 3 -1.52 -24.29 3.64
N GLU A 4 -2.09 -23.38 4.42
CA GLU A 4 -1.90 -21.94 4.35
C GLU A 4 -0.44 -21.62 4.01
N LYS A 5 -0.22 -20.91 2.90
CA LYS A 5 1.01 -20.11 2.77
C LYS A 5 0.95 -19.06 3.85
N LYS A 6 1.43 -19.42 5.04
CA LYS A 6 1.62 -18.54 6.19
C LYS A 6 2.39 -17.32 5.67
N ASP A 7 1.80 -16.17 5.92
CA ASP A 7 2.20 -14.87 5.43
C ASP A 7 3.60 -14.50 5.99
N ASN A 8 4.66 -15.07 5.44
CA ASN A 8 6.00 -15.07 6.04
C ASN A 8 6.70 -13.70 6.00
N HIS A 9 6.09 -12.71 5.35
CA HIS A 9 6.66 -11.37 5.20
C HIS A 9 5.96 -10.30 6.05
N LYS A 10 5.09 -10.68 7.00
CA LYS A 10 4.38 -9.73 7.88
C LYS A 10 5.32 -8.70 8.52
N LEU A 11 6.50 -9.13 8.97
CA LEU A 11 7.49 -8.26 9.61
C LEU A 11 8.11 -7.25 8.63
N LEU A 12 8.44 -7.67 7.42
CA LEU A 12 8.94 -6.76 6.38
C LEU A 12 7.85 -5.77 5.93
N THR A 13 6.61 -6.24 5.79
CA THR A 13 5.44 -5.39 5.52
C THR A 13 5.20 -4.41 6.67
N PHE A 14 5.35 -4.85 7.92
CA PHE A 14 5.24 -3.98 9.08
C PHE A 14 6.28 -2.86 9.04
N PHE A 15 7.56 -3.18 8.86
CA PHE A 15 8.62 -2.17 8.77
C PHE A 15 8.42 -1.22 7.59
N GLY A 16 8.03 -1.74 6.42
CA GLY A 16 7.75 -0.91 5.24
C GLY A 16 6.64 0.11 5.52
N VAL A 17 5.52 -0.34 6.08
CA VAL A 17 4.40 0.55 6.42
C VAL A 17 4.75 1.48 7.59
N PHE A 18 5.55 1.03 8.56
CA PHE A 18 5.97 1.85 9.69
C PHE A 18 6.90 2.99 9.28
N ILE A 19 7.85 2.74 8.37
CA ILE A 19 8.69 3.80 7.80
C ILE A 19 7.83 4.78 7.00
N ALA A 20 6.91 4.27 6.18
CA ALA A 20 5.95 5.10 5.46
C ALA A 20 5.10 5.96 6.39
N PHE A 21 4.61 5.41 7.50
CA PHE A 21 3.88 6.14 8.53
C PHE A 21 4.66 7.34 9.06
N ILE A 22 5.94 7.16 9.42
CA ILE A 22 6.79 8.25 9.93
C ILE A 22 6.96 9.34 8.87
N VAL A 23 7.30 8.96 7.63
CA VAL A 23 7.53 9.90 6.53
C VAL A 23 6.26 10.68 6.19
N VAL A 24 5.12 9.99 6.08
CA VAL A 24 3.81 10.61 5.80
C VAL A 24 3.44 11.56 6.91
N THR A 25 3.52 11.15 8.18
CA THR A 25 3.18 12.00 9.32
C THR A 25 4.01 13.28 9.31
N PHE A 26 5.32 13.17 9.09
CA PHE A 26 6.21 14.33 9.02
C PHE A 26 5.87 15.25 7.85
N PHE A 27 5.60 14.68 6.66
CA PHE A 27 5.21 15.45 5.49
C PHE A 27 3.90 16.21 5.72
N LEU A 28 2.88 15.52 6.25
CA LEU A 28 1.58 16.14 6.57
C LEU A 28 1.72 17.24 7.63
N TYR A 29 2.56 17.04 8.65
CA TYR A 29 2.87 18.05 9.65
C TYR A 29 3.49 19.30 9.00
N MET A 30 4.44 19.13 8.08
CA MET A 30 5.04 20.25 7.34
C MET A 30 4.02 20.99 6.46
N LEU A 31 3.06 20.28 5.85
CA LEU A 31 1.96 20.89 5.10
C LEU A 31 1.02 21.69 6.00
N ALA A 32 0.60 21.09 7.12
CA ALA A 32 -0.27 21.73 8.10
C ALA A 32 0.34 23.04 8.63
N ARG A 33 1.67 23.06 8.83
CA ARG A 33 2.39 24.26 9.27
C ARG A 33 2.40 25.40 8.27
N LYS A 34 2.34 25.09 6.97
CA LYS A 34 2.23 26.09 5.90
C LYS A 34 0.81 26.62 5.72
N ASN A 35 -0.13 26.16 6.54
CA ASN A 35 -1.56 26.44 6.44
C ASN A 35 -2.17 26.06 5.08
N GLU A 36 -1.52 25.14 4.36
CA GLU A 36 -1.99 24.62 3.09
C GLU A 36 -3.01 23.51 3.37
N THR A 37 -4.27 23.89 3.60
CA THR A 37 -5.37 22.92 3.61
C THR A 37 -5.58 22.43 2.18
N SER A 38 -5.08 21.24 1.89
CA SER A 38 -5.06 20.73 0.52
C SER A 38 -5.68 19.36 0.40
N VAL A 39 -6.44 19.15 -0.67
CA VAL A 39 -7.02 17.86 -1.07
C VAL A 39 -5.93 16.79 -1.26
N TYR A 40 -4.66 17.18 -1.41
CA TYR A 40 -3.53 16.25 -1.47
C TYR A 40 -3.23 15.52 -0.16
N VAL A 41 -3.57 16.09 1.01
CA VAL A 41 -3.34 15.48 2.33
C VAL A 41 -3.94 14.07 2.44
N PRO A 42 -5.25 13.85 2.20
CA PRO A 42 -5.83 12.52 2.27
C PRO A 42 -5.30 11.57 1.18
N ILE A 43 -4.94 12.09 0.00
CA ILE A 43 -4.37 11.29 -1.09
C ILE A 43 -3.01 10.72 -0.68
N VAL A 44 -2.11 11.59 -0.19
CA VAL A 44 -0.76 11.20 0.26
C VAL A 44 -0.84 10.26 1.46
N ALA A 45 -1.72 10.56 2.42
CA ALA A 45 -1.95 9.75 3.60
C ALA A 45 -2.38 8.32 3.27
N VAL A 46 -3.16 8.12 2.22
CA VAL A 46 -3.65 6.80 1.78
C VAL A 46 -2.65 6.11 0.84
N ALA A 47 -2.13 6.83 -0.15
CA ALA A 47 -1.36 6.24 -1.23
C ALA A 47 0.00 5.70 -0.76
N ILE A 48 0.72 6.44 0.08
CA ILE A 48 2.08 6.07 0.48
C ILE A 48 2.10 4.80 1.36
N PRO A 49 1.29 4.68 2.43
CA PRO A 49 1.25 3.44 3.22
C PRO A 49 0.83 2.22 2.39
N LEU A 50 -0.15 2.37 1.49
CA LEU A 50 -0.57 1.29 0.60
C LEU A 50 0.54 0.86 -0.36
N LEU A 51 1.24 1.81 -0.99
CA LEU A 51 2.38 1.52 -1.87
C LEU A 51 3.51 0.84 -1.10
N ALA A 52 3.78 1.26 0.14
CA ALA A 52 4.77 0.62 0.99
C ALA A 52 4.40 -0.83 1.32
N ALA A 53 3.13 -1.11 1.64
CA ALA A 53 2.64 -2.47 1.87
C ALA A 53 2.73 -3.34 0.59
N ILE A 54 2.43 -2.79 -0.59
CA ILE A 54 2.57 -3.51 -1.86
C ILE A 54 4.05 -3.80 -2.15
N GLY A 55 4.91 -2.79 -2.01
CA GLY A 55 6.35 -2.91 -2.26
C GLY A 55 7.03 -3.91 -1.33
N ALA A 56 6.69 -3.89 -0.04
CA ALA A 56 7.20 -4.85 0.93
C ALA A 56 6.78 -6.29 0.58
N ASN A 57 5.50 -6.52 0.28
CA ASN A 57 5.03 -7.83 -0.14
C ASN A 57 5.71 -8.32 -1.44
N TYR A 58 6.01 -7.41 -2.37
CA TYR A 58 6.75 -7.74 -3.60
C TYR A 58 8.20 -8.13 -3.31
N MET A 59 8.90 -7.37 -2.46
CA MET A 59 10.28 -7.69 -2.06
C MET A 59 10.36 -9.03 -1.33
N GLY A 60 9.41 -9.31 -0.43
CA GLY A 60 9.30 -10.60 0.25
C GLY A 60 9.22 -11.77 -0.73
N LYS A 61 8.29 -11.69 -1.68
CA LYS A 61 8.13 -12.73 -2.72
C LYS A 61 9.38 -12.91 -3.59
N LYS A 62 10.01 -11.81 -3.99
CA LYS A 62 11.26 -11.86 -4.78
C LYS A 62 12.40 -12.50 -3.98
N SER A 63 12.44 -12.28 -2.66
CA SER A 63 13.45 -12.91 -1.80
C SER A 63 13.25 -14.43 -1.67
N ASP A 64 11.99 -14.88 -1.60
CA ASP A 64 11.66 -16.31 -1.55
C ASP A 64 11.93 -17.01 -2.89
N GLU A 65 11.63 -16.37 -4.02
CA GLU A 65 11.99 -16.86 -5.35
C GLU A 65 13.51 -17.06 -5.46
N LYS A 66 14.29 -16.07 -5.03
CA LYS A 66 15.76 -16.17 -5.04
C LYS A 66 16.30 -17.30 -4.15
N LYS A 67 15.65 -17.57 -3.00
CA LYS A 67 16.04 -18.68 -2.10
C LYS A 67 15.74 -20.05 -2.71
N ARG A 68 14.60 -20.20 -3.40
CA ARG A 68 14.26 -21.44 -4.10
C ARG A 68 15.19 -21.70 -5.28
N ASP A 69 15.45 -20.70 -6.11
CA ASP A 69 16.37 -20.83 -7.25
C ASP A 69 17.78 -21.27 -6.80
N ASN A 70 18.26 -20.75 -5.65
CA ASN A 70 19.55 -21.14 -5.08
C ASN A 70 19.56 -22.52 -4.39
N GLN A 71 18.39 -23.06 -3.98
CA GLN A 71 18.28 -24.41 -3.44
C GLN A 71 18.21 -25.46 -4.56
N ASP A 72 17.53 -25.15 -5.65
CA ASP A 72 17.42 -26.01 -6.83
C ASP A 72 18.71 -26.00 -7.69
N SER A 73 19.60 -25.01 -7.52
CA SER A 73 20.89 -24.95 -8.23
C SER A 73 21.95 -25.94 -7.74
N TRP A 74 21.67 -26.71 -6.68
CA TRP A 74 22.57 -27.78 -6.19
C TRP A 74 22.12 -29.19 -6.58
N SER A 75 20.91 -29.35 -7.13
CA SER A 75 20.53 -30.57 -7.85
C SER A 75 21.00 -30.43 -9.30
N GLY A 76 22.22 -30.89 -9.56
CA GLY A 76 22.83 -30.88 -10.89
C GLY A 76 21.94 -31.58 -11.92
N ASN A 77 21.57 -30.84 -12.96
CA ASN A 77 21.31 -31.36 -14.29
C ASN A 77 21.64 -30.23 -15.28
N ASP A 78 22.52 -30.55 -16.23
CA ASP A 78 23.08 -29.69 -17.28
C ASP A 78 22.04 -29.27 -18.35
N GLU A 79 20.84 -28.83 -17.93
CA GLU A 79 19.80 -28.33 -18.82
C GLU A 79 19.74 -26.79 -18.86
N ASP A 80 20.71 -26.10 -18.23
CA ASP A 80 20.69 -24.64 -18.05
C ASP A 80 20.99 -23.85 -19.35
N LEU A 81 21.22 -24.53 -20.47
CA LEU A 81 21.49 -23.91 -21.77
C LEU A 81 20.25 -23.65 -22.64
N THR A 82 19.06 -24.13 -22.27
CA THR A 82 17.84 -23.96 -23.10
C THR A 82 16.78 -23.03 -22.50
N LYS A 83 17.08 -22.35 -21.37
CA LYS A 83 16.17 -21.34 -20.81
C LYS A 83 16.22 -20.07 -21.65
N THR A 84 15.38 -20.06 -22.69
CA THR A 84 14.95 -18.88 -23.43
C THR A 84 14.83 -17.69 -22.48
N LYS A 85 15.64 -16.65 -22.72
CA LYS A 85 15.64 -15.38 -21.98
C LYS A 85 14.21 -14.81 -21.99
N LYS A 86 13.42 -15.10 -20.95
CA LYS A 86 12.12 -14.45 -20.74
C LYS A 86 12.38 -12.94 -20.64
N SER A 87 11.71 -12.19 -21.50
CA SER A 87 11.76 -10.73 -21.57
C SER A 87 11.65 -10.10 -20.17
N ARG A 88 12.49 -9.09 -19.89
CA ARG A 88 12.40 -8.31 -18.63
C ARG A 88 11.03 -7.62 -18.48
N PHE A 89 10.30 -7.45 -19.58
CA PHE A 89 8.97 -6.86 -19.63
C PHE A 89 7.83 -7.89 -19.45
N SER A 90 8.05 -9.20 -19.62
CA SER A 90 7.02 -10.20 -19.34
C SER A 90 6.78 -10.43 -17.84
N LYS A 91 7.60 -9.83 -16.97
CA LYS A 91 7.40 -9.81 -15.51
C LYS A 91 6.37 -8.78 -15.05
N PHE A 92 5.92 -7.89 -15.93
CA PHE A 92 4.69 -7.11 -15.71
C PHE A 92 3.47 -8.00 -15.94
N ARG A 93 3.40 -9.13 -15.20
CA ARG A 93 2.12 -9.77 -14.93
C ARG A 93 1.23 -8.67 -14.35
N PRO A 94 -0.03 -8.51 -14.81
CA PRO A 94 -0.91 -7.45 -14.32
C PRO A 94 -0.79 -7.49 -12.81
N LEU A 95 -0.48 -6.33 -12.25
CA LEU A 95 -0.30 -6.09 -10.82
C LEU A 95 -1.61 -6.49 -10.14
N GLY A 96 -1.84 -7.79 -9.98
CA GLY A 96 -2.61 -8.34 -8.89
C GLY A 96 -1.75 -7.99 -7.70
N ALA A 97 -1.86 -6.75 -7.26
CA ALA A 97 -1.33 -6.28 -6.00
C ALA A 97 -1.99 -7.16 -4.94
N ASN A 98 -1.45 -8.36 -4.74
CA ASN A 98 -1.76 -9.20 -3.61
C ASN A 98 -1.08 -8.54 -2.43
N ILE A 99 -1.61 -7.37 -2.06
CA ILE A 99 -1.45 -6.80 -0.75
C ILE A 99 -2.03 -7.83 0.20
N SER A 100 -1.21 -8.30 1.14
CA SER A 100 -1.74 -9.15 2.20
C SER A 100 -2.84 -8.38 2.93
N TYR A 101 -3.88 -9.11 3.38
CA TYR A 101 -4.90 -8.57 4.26
C TYR A 101 -4.29 -7.82 5.46
N PHE A 102 -3.19 -8.35 6.02
CA PHE A 102 -2.42 -7.70 7.07
C PHE A 102 -1.83 -6.36 6.60
N GLY A 103 -1.17 -6.33 5.45
CA GLY A 103 -0.59 -5.10 4.89
C GLY A 103 -1.64 -4.05 4.56
N PHE A 104 -2.82 -4.46 4.10
CA PHE A 104 -3.94 -3.56 3.82
C PHE A 104 -4.48 -2.93 5.10
N ILE A 105 -4.81 -3.74 6.12
CA ILE A 105 -5.28 -3.22 7.41
C ILE A 105 -4.23 -2.29 8.03
N LEU A 106 -2.97 -2.70 8.02
CA LEU A 106 -1.90 -1.90 8.60
C LEU A 106 -1.75 -0.55 7.88
N SER A 107 -1.94 -0.52 6.56
CA SER A 107 -1.95 0.72 5.78
C SER A 107 -3.13 1.63 6.14
N LEU A 108 -4.31 1.06 6.38
CA LEU A 108 -5.47 1.82 6.84
C LEU A 108 -5.20 2.46 8.21
N ILE A 109 -4.73 1.67 9.18
CA ILE A 109 -4.37 2.17 10.52
C ILE A 109 -3.33 3.29 10.40
N SER A 110 -2.28 3.06 9.61
CA SER A 110 -1.23 4.05 9.34
C SER A 110 -1.77 5.34 8.74
N THR A 111 -2.73 5.25 7.81
CA THR A 111 -3.37 6.43 7.17
C THR A 111 -4.05 7.31 8.22
N TYR A 112 -4.98 6.75 9.00
CA TYR A 112 -5.74 7.52 9.99
C TYR A 112 -4.85 8.06 11.10
N LEU A 113 -3.87 7.26 11.53
CA LEU A 113 -2.92 7.64 12.56
C LEU A 113 -1.98 8.75 12.08
N SER A 114 -1.57 8.74 10.81
CA SER A 114 -0.70 9.81 10.25
C SER A 114 -1.41 11.15 10.25
N ILE A 115 -2.68 11.17 9.81
CA ILE A 115 -3.52 12.37 9.83
C ILE A 115 -3.64 12.89 11.27
N TYR A 116 -4.00 11.99 12.21
CA TYR A 116 -4.13 12.34 13.62
C TYR A 116 -2.85 12.91 14.22
N LEU A 117 -1.74 12.18 14.09
CA LEU A 117 -0.49 12.56 14.73
C LEU A 117 0.09 13.84 14.11
N SER A 118 -0.11 14.06 12.80
CA SER A 118 0.31 15.31 12.14
C SER A 118 -0.42 16.54 12.72
N GLU A 119 -1.71 16.42 13.00
CA GLU A 119 -2.51 17.50 13.58
C GLU A 119 -2.15 17.75 15.04
N VAL A 120 -1.96 16.68 15.82
CA VAL A 120 -1.47 16.77 17.20
C VAL A 120 -0.13 17.52 17.25
N LEU A 121 0.82 17.17 16.38
CA LEU A 121 2.13 17.83 16.31
C LEU A 121 2.00 19.31 15.92
N ASN A 122 1.11 19.63 14.96
CA ASN A 122 0.84 21.00 14.55
C ASN A 122 0.30 21.84 15.72
N LEU A 123 -0.74 21.34 16.39
CA LEU A 123 -1.35 21.99 17.55
C LEU A 123 -0.38 22.16 18.71
N THR A 124 0.41 21.13 19.01
CA THR A 124 1.42 21.19 20.06
C THR A 124 2.41 22.31 19.77
N LYS A 125 2.81 22.47 18.50
CA LYS A 125 3.75 23.51 18.13
C LYS A 125 3.14 24.91 18.22
N ILE A 126 1.86 25.08 17.86
CA ILE A 126 1.12 26.33 18.03
C ILE A 126 1.01 26.69 19.52
N LEU A 127 0.60 25.75 20.36
CA LEU A 127 0.45 25.96 21.80
C LEU A 127 1.78 26.21 22.51
N GLN A 128 2.87 25.62 22.05
CA GLN A 128 4.21 25.90 22.58
C GLN A 128 4.63 27.36 22.37
N ILE A 129 4.14 28.03 21.33
CA ILE A 129 4.37 29.47 21.14
C ILE A 129 3.58 30.27 22.18
N THR A 130 2.35 29.85 22.49
CA THR A 130 1.47 30.51 23.46
C THR A 130 1.90 30.26 24.92
N TYR A 131 2.43 29.08 25.21
CA TYR A 131 2.87 28.65 26.54
C TYR A 131 4.36 28.24 26.51
N PRO A 132 5.28 29.21 26.38
CA PRO A 132 6.70 28.93 26.16
C PRO A 132 7.40 28.30 27.37
N ASN A 133 6.82 28.43 28.57
CA ASN A 133 7.37 27.88 29.80
C ASN A 133 7.06 26.38 29.99
N ASP A 134 6.11 25.84 29.22
CA ASP A 134 5.74 24.44 29.30
C ASP A 134 6.60 23.59 28.35
N SER A 135 6.98 22.40 28.80
CA SER A 135 7.75 21.47 27.96
C SER A 135 6.91 20.98 26.76
N PHE A 136 7.54 20.78 25.61
CA PHE A 136 6.88 20.26 24.41
C PHE A 136 6.09 18.97 24.69
N LEU A 137 6.68 18.06 25.47
CA LEU A 137 6.07 16.76 25.77
C LEU A 137 4.83 16.92 26.66
N ALA A 138 4.83 17.86 27.60
CA ALA A 138 3.66 18.14 28.43
C ALA A 138 2.48 18.65 27.58
N ILE A 139 2.74 19.64 26.71
CA ILE A 139 1.73 20.17 25.78
C ILE A 139 1.27 19.07 24.81
N PHE A 140 2.19 18.26 24.29
CA PHE A 140 1.87 17.16 23.40
C PHE A 140 0.90 16.16 24.02
N ILE A 141 1.17 15.71 25.26
CA ILE A 141 0.30 14.80 25.99
C ILE A 141 -1.07 15.43 26.22
N ASP A 142 -1.12 16.72 26.54
CA ASP A 142 -2.39 17.43 26.74
C ASP A 142 -3.22 17.51 25.45
N VAL A 143 -2.59 17.85 24.34
CA VAL A 143 -3.24 17.86 23.01
C VAL A 143 -3.76 16.48 22.66
N VAL A 144 -2.94 15.43 22.78
CA VAL A 144 -3.38 14.05 22.50
C VAL A 144 -4.67 13.69 23.25
N LYS A 145 -4.76 14.07 24.53
CA LYS A 145 -5.93 13.78 25.39
C LYS A 145 -7.16 14.64 25.06
N ASN A 146 -6.96 15.88 24.62
CA ASN A 146 -8.03 16.86 24.51
C ASN A 146 -8.40 17.26 23.08
N ILE A 147 -7.69 16.77 22.06
CA ILE A 147 -7.93 17.13 20.65
C ILE A 147 -9.37 16.88 20.18
N PHE A 148 -10.04 15.84 20.69
CA PHE A 148 -11.45 15.56 20.40
C PHE A 148 -12.43 16.44 21.19
N LYS A 149 -11.99 17.08 22.28
CA LYS A 149 -12.84 17.98 23.06
C LYS A 149 -12.90 19.38 22.45
N ALA A 150 -11.82 19.83 21.80
CA ALA A 150 -11.78 21.11 21.10
C ALA A 150 -12.59 21.06 19.80
N ASP A 151 -13.66 21.85 19.70
CA ASP A 151 -14.61 21.80 18.58
C ASP A 151 -13.95 22.05 17.21
N TRP A 152 -13.05 23.03 17.13
CA TRP A 152 -12.34 23.36 15.89
C TRP A 152 -11.43 22.22 15.41
N SER A 153 -10.59 21.68 16.30
CA SER A 153 -9.67 20.60 15.94
C SER A 153 -10.41 19.29 15.65
N ARG A 154 -11.45 18.97 16.44
CA ARG A 154 -12.31 17.81 16.18
C ARG A 154 -12.94 17.89 14.79
N LYS A 155 -13.51 19.05 14.42
CA LYS A 155 -14.14 19.25 13.11
C LYS A 155 -13.14 19.07 11.97
N TYR A 156 -11.95 19.65 12.11
CA TYR A 156 -10.87 19.50 11.14
C TYR A 156 -10.46 18.03 10.97
N LEU A 157 -10.15 17.34 12.07
CA LEU A 157 -9.73 15.95 12.06
C LEU A 157 -10.77 15.02 11.41
N ILE A 158 -12.04 15.15 11.81
CA ILE A 158 -13.15 14.37 11.26
C ILE A 158 -13.30 14.62 9.75
N GLN A 159 -13.15 15.87 9.31
CA GLN A 159 -13.23 16.21 7.89
C GLN A 159 -12.16 15.49 7.07
N TYR A 160 -10.90 15.47 7.50
CA TYR A 160 -9.83 14.75 6.78
C TYR A 160 -10.04 13.23 6.80
N TRP A 161 -10.53 12.68 7.89
CA TRP A 161 -10.88 11.25 7.95
C TRP A 161 -12.02 10.90 7.00
N LEU A 162 -13.05 11.74 6.88
CA LEU A 162 -14.12 11.57 5.90
C LEU A 162 -13.58 11.60 4.46
N TRP A 163 -12.72 12.57 4.14
CA TRP A 163 -12.08 12.64 2.82
C TRP A 163 -11.20 11.43 2.54
N ALA A 164 -10.39 10.98 3.51
CA ALA A 164 -9.58 9.77 3.36
C ALA A 164 -10.45 8.53 3.13
N THR A 165 -11.56 8.40 3.88
CA THR A 165 -12.52 7.29 3.74
C THR A 165 -13.16 7.30 2.35
N ALA A 166 -13.65 8.45 1.89
CA ALA A 166 -14.23 8.59 0.56
C ALA A 166 -13.22 8.19 -0.54
N PHE A 167 -11.97 8.63 -0.40
CA PHE A 167 -10.91 8.28 -1.33
C PHE A 167 -10.61 6.77 -1.35
N ILE A 168 -10.55 6.13 -0.18
CA ILE A 168 -10.36 4.67 -0.07
C ILE A 168 -11.50 3.90 -0.75
N ILE A 169 -12.76 4.34 -0.58
CA ILE A 169 -13.94 3.72 -1.21
C ILE A 169 -13.85 3.82 -2.73
N ILE A 170 -13.54 5.01 -3.26
CA ILE A 170 -13.38 5.24 -4.70
C ILE A 170 -12.29 4.31 -5.27
N MET A 171 -11.15 4.21 -4.59
CA MET A 171 -10.06 3.31 -4.98
C MET A 171 -10.49 1.84 -4.96
N ALA A 172 -11.22 1.41 -3.93
CA ALA A 172 -11.72 0.04 -3.84
C ALA A 172 -12.67 -0.30 -5.02
N ILE A 173 -13.59 0.61 -5.35
CA ILE A 173 -14.51 0.45 -6.49
C ILE A 173 -13.71 0.38 -7.80
N ALA A 174 -12.73 1.26 -8.00
CA ALA A 174 -11.89 1.27 -9.20
C ALA A 174 -11.11 -0.03 -9.38
N VAL A 175 -10.57 -0.60 -8.29
CA VAL A 175 -9.87 -1.90 -8.32
C VAL A 175 -10.82 -3.02 -8.71
N ILE A 176 -12.03 -3.09 -8.12
CA ILE A 176 -13.04 -4.12 -8.43
C ILE A 176 -13.46 -4.05 -9.90
N PHE A 177 -13.76 -2.86 -10.42
CA PHE A 177 -14.14 -2.68 -11.82
C PHE A 177 -12.98 -3.02 -12.77
N GLY A 178 -11.75 -2.61 -12.42
CA GLY A 178 -10.55 -2.92 -13.18
C GLY A 178 -10.29 -4.43 -13.28
N GLN A 179 -10.44 -5.16 -12.17
CA GLN A 179 -10.30 -6.63 -12.15
C GLN A 179 -11.34 -7.32 -13.03
N LYS A 180 -12.63 -6.94 -12.92
CA LYS A 180 -13.70 -7.49 -13.75
C LYS A 180 -13.43 -7.27 -15.24
N ASN A 181 -12.90 -6.11 -15.62
CA ASN A 181 -12.57 -5.80 -17.02
C ASN A 181 -11.36 -6.61 -17.50
N LEU A 182 -10.31 -6.76 -16.68
CA LEU A 182 -9.15 -7.59 -16.98
C LEU A 182 -9.51 -9.07 -17.16
N GLU A 183 -10.41 -9.61 -16.33
CA GLU A 183 -10.91 -10.98 -16.45
C GLU A 183 -11.69 -11.18 -17.75
N LYS A 184 -12.55 -10.22 -18.11
CA LYS A 184 -13.28 -10.24 -19.39
C LYS A 184 -12.33 -10.24 -20.58
N ILE A 185 -11.27 -9.44 -20.55
CA ILE A 185 -10.26 -9.39 -21.63
C ILE A 185 -9.51 -10.73 -21.72
N LYS A 186 -9.05 -11.28 -20.59
CA LYS A 186 -8.35 -12.58 -20.55
C LYS A 186 -9.21 -13.73 -21.08
N ARG A 187 -10.50 -13.77 -20.74
CA ARG A 187 -11.43 -14.79 -21.27
C ARG A 187 -11.56 -14.68 -22.79
N LYS A 188 -11.73 -13.46 -23.33
CA LYS A 188 -11.76 -13.23 -24.79
C LYS A 188 -10.46 -13.64 -25.48
N GLU A 189 -9.30 -13.35 -24.89
CA GLU A 189 -8.00 -13.77 -25.42
C GLU A 189 -7.84 -15.31 -25.41
N GLN A 190 -8.31 -15.99 -24.37
CA GLN A 190 -8.28 -17.46 -24.30
C GLN A 190 -9.20 -18.09 -25.36
N GLU A 191 -10.44 -17.60 -25.50
CA GLU A 191 -11.38 -18.05 -26.53
C GLU A 191 -10.83 -17.84 -27.95
N GLN A 192 -10.16 -16.71 -28.21
CA GLN A 192 -9.51 -16.47 -29.50
C GLN A 192 -8.34 -17.42 -29.76
N ARG A 193 -7.52 -17.72 -28.74
CA ARG A 193 -6.42 -18.68 -28.86
C ARG A 193 -6.92 -20.10 -29.12
N GLU A 194 -8.01 -20.51 -28.46
CA GLU A 194 -8.63 -21.81 -28.68
C GLU A 194 -9.25 -21.92 -30.08
N LYS A 195 -9.95 -20.88 -30.55
CA LYS A 195 -10.47 -20.82 -31.93
C LYS A 195 -9.35 -20.89 -32.98
N ASN A 196 -8.26 -20.14 -32.79
CA ASN A 196 -7.12 -20.19 -33.71
C ASN A 196 -6.39 -21.54 -33.68
N LYS A 197 -6.29 -22.19 -32.51
CA LYS A 197 -5.71 -23.53 -32.39
C LYS A 197 -6.54 -24.57 -33.13
N ASN A 198 -7.87 -24.54 -32.96
CA ASN A 198 -8.77 -25.48 -33.63
C ASN A 198 -8.80 -25.28 -35.15
N ASN A 199 -8.79 -24.03 -35.62
CA ASN A 199 -8.73 -23.72 -37.06
C ASN A 199 -7.41 -24.13 -37.71
N ASN A 200 -6.28 -24.09 -36.98
CA ASN A 200 -5.02 -24.58 -37.50
C ASN A 200 -4.98 -26.11 -37.57
N ILE A 201 -5.57 -26.83 -36.60
CA ILE A 201 -5.64 -28.30 -36.63
C ILE A 201 -6.52 -28.78 -37.79
N SER A 202 -7.62 -28.08 -38.11
CA SER A 202 -8.51 -28.46 -39.22
C SER A 202 -7.94 -28.18 -40.61
N LYS A 203 -6.82 -27.45 -40.74
CA LYS A 203 -6.15 -27.17 -42.02
C LYS A 203 -5.11 -28.22 -42.41
N PHE A 204 -4.77 -29.13 -41.50
CA PHE A 204 -3.78 -30.20 -41.72
C PHE A 204 -4.42 -31.61 -41.82
N ASN A 205 -5.75 -31.68 -41.88
CA ASN A 205 -6.55 -32.87 -42.17
C ASN A 205 -7.30 -32.66 -43.49
#